data_AF-A0A935TKM4-F1
#
_entry.id   AF-A0A935TKM4-F1
#
_cell.length_a   1.000
_cell.length_b   1.000
_cell.length_c   1.000
_cell.angle_alpha   90.00
_cell.angle_beta   90.00
_cell.angle_gamma   90.00
#
_symmetry.space_group_name_H-M   'P 1'
#
loop_
_entity.id
_entity.type
_entity.pdbx_description
1 polymer ?
#
loop_
_entity_poly.entity_id
_entity_poly.type
_entity_poly.pdbx_seq_one_letter_code
_entity_poly.pdbx_strand_id
1 'polypeptide(L)'
;MKYNKSGLEKLEDLLEKIGYKVRYEKGNFNSGYCIVESTKIIVVNKFYNVEGRVMALLEILSSLEIDDNNLDPKTLTTLKGFLKETLEK
;
A
#
# COMPACT_ATOMS: atom_id res chain seq x y z
N MET A 1 -11.74 1.10 -8.73
CA MET A 1 -10.92 0.34 -9.71
C MET A 1 -11.16 -1.17 -9.64
N LYS A 2 -10.90 -1.97 -10.69
CA LYS A 2 -10.94 -3.44 -10.57
C LYS A 2 -9.75 -3.90 -9.72
N TYR A 3 -10.00 -4.70 -8.68
CA TYR A 3 -8.99 -5.39 -7.89
C TYR A 3 -8.25 -6.41 -8.76
N ASN A 4 -7.34 -5.93 -9.58
CA ASN A 4 -6.61 -6.72 -10.57
C ASN A 4 -5.10 -6.54 -10.37
N LYS A 5 -4.33 -7.40 -11.02
CA LYS A 5 -2.87 -7.43 -10.87
C LYS A 5 -2.22 -6.08 -11.19
N SER A 6 -2.75 -5.35 -12.18
CA SER A 6 -2.26 -4.03 -12.55
C SER A 6 -2.50 -2.96 -11.48
N GLY A 7 -3.58 -3.05 -10.70
CA GLY A 7 -3.81 -2.18 -9.54
C GLY A 7 -2.83 -2.48 -8.40
N LEU A 8 -2.56 -3.76 -8.16
CA LEU A 8 -1.58 -4.21 -7.17
C LEU A 8 -0.18 -3.70 -7.49
N GLU A 9 0.30 -3.90 -8.72
CA GLU A 9 1.63 -3.46 -9.15
C GLU A 9 1.81 -1.94 -9.01
N LYS A 10 0.76 -1.15 -9.29
CA LYS A 10 0.78 0.31 -9.10
C LYS A 10 0.88 0.72 -7.64
N LEU A 11 0.20 0.01 -6.74
CA LEU A 11 0.28 0.26 -5.30
C LEU A 11 1.67 -0.10 -4.77
N GLU A 12 2.26 -1.20 -5.22
CA GLU A 12 3.62 -1.60 -4.84
C GLU A 12 4.65 -0.56 -5.29
N ASP A 13 4.57 -0.10 -6.54
CA ASP A 13 5.44 0.97 -7.08
C ASP A 13 5.24 2.30 -6.33
N LEU A 14 4.00 2.66 -5.98
CA LEU A 14 3.70 3.85 -5.19
C LEU A 14 4.33 3.76 -3.80
N LEU A 15 4.13 2.63 -3.11
CA LEU A 15 4.70 2.37 -1.79
C LEU A 15 6.24 2.42 -1.82
N GLU A 16 6.85 1.86 -2.85
CA GLU A 16 8.31 1.94 -3.02
C GLU A 16 8.79 3.38 -3.22
N LYS A 17 8.06 4.19 -4.00
CA LYS A 17 8.37 5.62 -4.22
C LYS A 17 8.24 6.48 -2.97
N ILE A 18 7.32 6.15 -2.06
CA ILE A 18 7.22 6.83 -0.76
C ILE A 18 8.24 6.28 0.27
N GLY A 19 9.07 5.32 -0.13
CA GLY A 19 10.15 4.75 0.68
C GLY A 19 9.77 3.53 1.50
N TYR A 20 8.63 2.89 1.19
CA TYR A 20 8.19 1.65 1.82
C TYR A 20 8.42 0.43 0.94
N LYS A 21 8.98 -0.65 1.50
CA LYS A 21 9.23 -1.88 0.75
C LYS A 21 8.18 -2.94 1.05
N VAL A 22 7.46 -3.40 0.04
CA VAL A 22 6.46 -4.47 0.18
C VAL A 22 7.14 -5.85 0.09
N ARG A 23 6.83 -6.74 1.04
CA ARG A 23 7.27 -8.13 1.07
C ARG A 23 6.10 -9.07 1.33
N TYR A 24 6.13 -10.22 0.66
CA TYR A 24 5.11 -11.26 0.84
C TYR A 24 5.68 -12.44 1.61
N GLU A 25 5.31 -12.56 2.88
CA GLU A 25 5.84 -13.59 3.76
C GLU A 25 4.74 -14.51 4.31
N LYS A 26 5.16 -15.68 4.82
CA LYS A 26 4.29 -16.55 5.62
C LYS A 26 4.27 -16.00 7.04
N GLY A 27 3.19 -15.31 7.41
CA GLY A 27 3.00 -14.80 8.77
C GLY A 27 1.55 -14.90 9.20
N ASN A 28 1.33 -15.11 10.49
CA ASN A 28 0.00 -15.07 11.10
C ASN A 28 -0.27 -13.64 11.61
N PHE A 29 -0.58 -12.73 10.69
CA PHE A 29 -0.90 -11.34 11.03
C PHE A 29 -2.40 -11.23 11.31
N ASN A 30 -2.80 -10.65 12.45
CA ASN A 30 -4.23 -10.49 12.81
C ASN A 30 -5.01 -9.67 11.77
N SER A 31 -4.38 -8.65 11.18
CA SER A 31 -4.99 -7.82 10.11
C SER A 31 -4.55 -8.25 8.70
N GLY A 32 -3.86 -9.37 8.54
CA GLY A 32 -3.35 -9.83 7.23
C GLY A 32 -2.07 -9.15 6.73
N TYR A 33 -1.61 -8.10 7.41
CA TYR A 33 -0.37 -7.39 7.12
C TYR A 33 0.31 -6.88 8.40
N CYS A 34 1.56 -6.46 8.27
CA CYS A 34 2.34 -5.80 9.31
C CYS A 34 3.21 -4.70 8.69
N ILE A 35 3.34 -3.55 9.35
CA ILE A 35 4.21 -2.45 8.94
C ILE A 35 5.35 -2.36 9.97
N VAL A 36 6.58 -2.39 9.48
CA VAL A 36 7.78 -2.18 10.28
C VAL A 36 8.25 -0.75 10.04
N GLU A 37 7.76 0.19 10.86
CA GLU A 37 8.03 1.63 10.70
C GLU A 37 9.52 1.96 10.74
N SER A 38 10.29 1.28 11.61
CA SER A 38 11.74 1.49 11.75
C SER A 38 12.52 1.26 10.46
N THR A 39 12.10 0.29 9.65
CA THR A 39 12.76 -0.04 8.37
C THR A 39 11.90 0.33 7.16
N LYS A 40 10.72 0.92 7.37
CA LYS A 40 9.68 1.16 6.36
C LYS A 40 9.38 -0.10 5.52
N ILE A 41 9.24 -1.25 6.17
CA ILE A 41 8.92 -2.52 5.46
C ILE A 41 7.47 -2.88 5.71
N ILE A 42 6.72 -3.12 4.63
CA ILE A 42 5.36 -3.62 4.66
C ILE A 42 5.40 -5.12 4.38
N VAL A 43 4.89 -5.93 5.29
CA VAL A 43 4.80 -7.37 5.14
C VAL A 43 3.34 -7.76 4.96
N VAL A 44 3.00 -8.32 3.80
CA VAL A 44 1.66 -8.80 3.48
C VAL A 44 1.66 -10.33 3.51
N ASN A 45 0.59 -10.92 4.04
CA ASN A 45 0.44 -12.37 4.02
C ASN A 45 0.42 -12.91 2.59
N LYS A 46 1.36 -13.80 2.25
CA LYS A 46 1.44 -14.35 0.90
C LYS A 46 0.26 -15.25 0.51
N PHE A 47 -0.51 -15.75 1.48
CA PHE A 47 -1.71 -16.56 1.23
C PHE A 47 -2.90 -15.73 0.74
N TYR A 48 -2.82 -14.40 0.77
CA TYR A 48 -3.88 -13.55 0.24
C TYR A 48 -3.92 -13.60 -1.29
N ASN A 49 -5.14 -13.63 -1.83
CA ASN A 49 -5.40 -13.43 -3.24
C ASN A 49 -5.15 -11.97 -3.63
N VAL A 50 -5.10 -11.67 -4.94
CA VAL A 50 -4.83 -10.31 -5.45
C VAL A 50 -5.73 -9.26 -4.81
N GLU A 51 -7.03 -9.55 -4.67
CA GLU A 51 -7.98 -8.61 -4.08
C GLU A 51 -7.66 -8.31 -2.60
N GLY A 52 -7.37 -9.35 -1.82
CA GLY A 52 -6.99 -9.19 -0.41
C GLY A 52 -5.67 -8.44 -0.24
N ARG A 53 -4.71 -8.64 -1.15
CA ARG A 53 -3.46 -7.87 -1.16
C ARG A 53 -3.70 -6.40 -1.48
N VAL A 54 -4.52 -6.11 -2.49
CA VAL A 54 -4.87 -4.73 -2.86
C VAL A 54 -5.57 -4.02 -1.70
N MET A 55 -6.54 -4.67 -1.05
CA MET A 55 -7.20 -4.10 0.14
C MET A 55 -6.20 -3.82 1.27
N ALA A 56 -5.34 -4.78 1.61
CA ALA A 56 -4.34 -4.60 2.65
C ALA A 56 -3.42 -3.40 2.35
N LEU A 57 -2.90 -3.30 1.12
CA LEU A 57 -2.05 -2.19 0.72
C LEU A 57 -2.77 -0.84 0.72
N LEU A 58 -4.06 -0.79 0.35
CA LEU A 58 -4.87 0.44 0.40
C LEU A 58 -5.12 0.89 1.83
N GLU A 59 -5.46 -0.03 2.74
CA GLU A 59 -5.62 0.30 4.16
C GLU A 59 -4.31 0.83 4.75
N ILE A 60 -3.19 0.15 4.46
CA ILE A 60 -1.86 0.63 4.86
C ILE A 60 -1.63 2.03 4.32
N LEU A 61 -1.81 2.24 3.01
CA LEU A 61 -1.60 3.54 2.37
C LEU A 61 -2.41 4.66 3.04
N SER A 62 -3.66 4.38 3.42
CA SER A 62 -4.51 5.35 4.12
C SER A 62 -4.13 5.57 5.58
N SER A 63 -3.47 4.60 6.22
CA SER A 63 -2.98 4.70 7.59
C SER A 63 -1.59 5.31 7.70
N LEU A 64 -0.82 5.34 6.61
CA LEU A 64 0.51 5.93 6.60
C LEU A 64 0.41 7.46 6.60
N GLU A 65 1.11 8.10 7.55
CA GLU A 65 1.35 9.54 7.51
C GLU A 65 2.44 9.84 6.47
N ILE A 66 1.99 10.22 5.28
CA ILE A 66 2.87 10.51 4.15
C ILE A 66 3.06 12.01 4.05
N ASP A 67 4.30 12.45 4.28
CA ASP A 67 4.65 13.86 4.16
C ASP A 67 4.73 14.28 2.68
N ASP A 68 3.84 15.19 2.27
CA ASP A 68 3.71 15.66 0.89
C ASP A 68 4.93 16.50 0.44
N ASN A 69 5.71 17.06 1.38
CA ASN A 69 6.77 18.03 1.03
C ASN A 69 7.96 17.41 0.30
N ASN A 70 8.18 16.10 0.44
CA ASN A 70 9.38 15.45 -0.10
C ASN A 70 9.08 14.43 -1.21
N LEU A 71 7.85 14.46 -1.75
CA LEU A 71 7.42 13.56 -2.80
C LEU A 71 7.31 14.25 -4.15
N ASP A 72 7.63 13.48 -5.19
CA ASP A 72 7.51 13.94 -6.56
C ASP A 72 6.04 14.28 -6.89
N PRO A 73 5.74 15.39 -7.58
CA PRO A 73 4.37 15.82 -7.87
C PRO A 73 3.53 14.76 -8.60
N LYS A 74 4.18 13.89 -9.38
CA LYS A 74 3.55 12.74 -10.04
C LYS A 74 3.09 11.66 -9.03
N THR A 75 3.91 11.40 -8.02
CA THR A 75 3.60 10.46 -6.93
C THR A 75 2.47 11.01 -6.07
N LEU A 76 2.51 12.31 -5.74
CA LEU A 76 1.46 12.99 -4.98
C LEU A 76 0.10 12.95 -5.66
N THR A 77 0.05 13.21 -6.97
CA THR A 77 -1.19 13.13 -7.75
C THR A 77 -1.78 11.72 -7.70
N THR A 78 -0.93 10.69 -7.81
CA THR A 78 -1.34 9.29 -7.77
C THR A 78 -1.84 8.91 -6.38
N LEU A 79 -1.10 9.29 -5.34
CA LEU A 79 -1.45 9.09 -3.93
C LEU A 79 -2.81 9.68 -3.60
N LYS A 80 -3.02 10.98 -3.92
CA LYS A 80 -4.28 11.69 -3.68
C LYS A 80 -5.45 11.02 -4.41
N GLY A 81 -5.22 10.48 -5.61
CA GLY A 81 -6.22 9.69 -6.33
C GLY A 81 -6.65 8.42 -5.58
N PHE A 82 -5.70 7.66 -5.03
CA PHE A 82 -5.99 6.45 -4.26
C PHE A 82 -6.62 6.73 -2.89
N LEU A 83 -6.15 7.76 -2.18
CA LEU A 83 -6.71 8.17 -0.88
C LEU A 83 -8.16 8.63 -1.03
N LYS A 84 -8.47 9.40 -2.09
CA LYS A 84 -9.83 9.84 -2.38
C LYS A 84 -10.77 8.67 -2.67
N GLU A 85 -10.32 7.65 -3.41
CA GLU A 85 -11.12 6.44 -3.68
C GLU A 85 -11.40 5.63 -2.39
N THR A 86 -10.56 5.75 -1.37
CA THR A 86 -10.72 5.06 -0.08
C THR A 86 -11.69 5.79 0.87
N LEU A 87 -11.76 7.13 0.80
CA LEU A 87 -12.63 7.99 1.63
C LEU A 87 -14.07 8.11 1.12
N GLU A 88 -14.34 7.83 -0.16
CA GLU A 88 -15.68 7.89 -0.76
C GLU A 88 -16.50 6.60 -0.60
N LYS A 89 -16.10 5.68 0.29
CA LYS A 89 -16.80 4.41 0.56
C LYS A 89 -17.39 4.33 1.96
#